data_AF-A0A965IM31-F1
#
_entry.id   AF-A0A965IM31-F1
#
_cell.length_a   1.000
_cell.length_b   1.000
_cell.length_c   1.000
_cell.angle_alpha   90.00
_cell.angle_beta   90.00
_cell.angle_gamma   90.00
#
_symmetry.space_group_name_H-M   'P 1'
#
loop_
_entity.id
_entity.type
_entity.pdbx_description
1 polymer ?
#
loop_
_entity_poly.entity_id
_entity_poly.type
_entity_poly.pdbx_seq_one_letter_code
_entity_poly.pdbx_strand_id
1 'polypeptide(L)' 'MALRGKYVCGSDLRQLQVKKALIIDDVLDSGSTMTEACRALKQAFPDAALYAIAMTYLRPPNEGRP' A
#
# COMPACT_ATOMS: atom_id res chain seq x y z
N MET A 1 -3.36 13.14 20.32
CA MET A 1 -4.08 12.98 19.04
C MET A 1 -3.10 12.37 18.05
N ALA A 2 -3.25 11.09 17.72
CA ALA A 2 -2.25 10.33 16.95
C ALA A 2 -2.15 10.85 15.51
N LEU A 3 -0.92 11.10 15.05
CA LEU A 3 -0.60 11.41 13.66
C LEU A 3 -1.00 10.21 12.78
N ARG A 4 -2.17 10.28 12.14
CA ARG A 4 -2.50 9.42 11.00
C ARG A 4 -1.46 9.70 9.92
N GLY A 5 -0.57 8.74 9.68
CA GLY A 5 0.55 8.87 8.75
C GLY A 5 0.09 9.40 7.40
N LYS A 6 0.45 10.65 7.09
CA LYS A 6 0.37 11.17 5.73
C LYS A 6 1.57 10.61 5.00
N TYR A 7 1.35 9.63 4.13
CA TYR A 7 2.34 9.31 3.10
C TYR A 7 2.48 10.55 2.20
N VAL A 8 3.62 11.23 2.29
CA VAL A 8 3.91 12.39 1.45
C VAL A 8 4.75 11.89 0.28
N CYS A 9 4.20 11.91 -0.93
CA CYS A 9 5.02 11.78 -2.13
C CYS A 9 5.96 12.99 -2.19
N GLY A 10 7.27 12.75 -2.15
CA GLY A 10 8.28 13.78 -2.34
C GLY A 10 8.04 14.54 -3.65
N SER A 11 8.46 15.81 -3.69
CA SER A 11 8.34 16.69 -4.87
C SER A 11 8.84 16.02 -6.14
N ASP A 12 9.90 15.23 -6.01
CA ASP A 12 10.66 14.63 -7.10
C ASP A 12 9.87 13.51 -7.79
N LEU A 13 8.94 12.88 -7.06
CA LEU A 13 8.07 11.84 -7.60
C LEU A 13 6.97 12.41 -8.50
N ARG A 14 6.58 13.68 -8.33
CA ARG A 14 5.50 14.30 -9.13
C ARG A 14 5.88 14.50 -10.60
N GLN A 15 7.17 14.52 -10.89
CA GLN A 15 7.69 14.65 -12.26
C GLN A 15 7.77 13.31 -12.99
N LEU A 16 7.57 12.19 -12.28
CA LEU A 16 7.62 10.86 -12.87
C LEU A 16 6.31 10.52 -13.58
N GLN A 17 6.42 10.00 -14.79
CA GLN A 17 5.30 9.34 -15.47
C GLN A 17 5.23 7.88 -15.05
N VAL A 18 4.66 7.63 -13.87
CA VAL A 18 4.50 6.28 -13.35
C VAL A 18 3.34 5.58 -14.06
N LYS A 19 3.65 4.56 -14.86
CA LYS A 19 2.63 3.71 -15.52
C LYS A 19 2.26 2.49 -14.68
N LYS A 20 3.19 2.01 -13.85
CA LYS A 20 3.05 0.83 -13.00
C LYS A 20 3.78 1.03 -11.69
N ALA A 21 3.22 0.56 -10.59
CA ALA A 21 3.86 0.54 -9.28
C ALA A 21 3.63 -0.81 -8.59
N LEU A 22 4.67 -1.30 -7.92
CA LEU A 22 4.61 -2.49 -7.07
C LEU A 22 4.84 -2.06 -5.62
N ILE A 23 3.90 -2.39 -4.75
CA ILE A 23 3.97 -2.19 -3.31
C ILE A 23 4.40 -3.51 -2.69
N ILE A 24 5.46 -3.48 -1.88
CA ILE A 24 6.02 -4.64 -1.20
C ILE A 24 5.91 -4.39 0.30
N ASP A 25 5.35 -5.35 1.02
CA ASP A 25 5.27 -5.34 2.48
C ASP A 25 5.90 -6.63 3.03
N ASP A 26 6.56 -6.57 4.18
CA ASP A 26 7.16 -7.75 4.80
C ASP A 26 6.09 -8.65 5.43
N VAL A 27 5.10 -8.02 6.08
CA VAL A 27 4.01 -8.68 6.78
C VAL A 27 2.68 -8.02 6.44
N LEU A 28 1.79 -8.80 5.83
CA LEU A 28 0.39 -8.45 5.65
C LEU A 28 -0.43 -9.01 6.82
N ASP A 29 -0.86 -8.12 7.69
CA ASP A 29 -1.82 -8.37 8.78
C ASP A 29 -3.23 -7.90 8.36
N SER A 30 -3.69 -6.76 8.87
CA SER A 30 -4.99 -6.17 8.49
C SER A 30 -5.06 -5.60 7.07
N GLY A 31 -3.91 -5.44 6.37
CA GLY A 31 -3.84 -4.77 5.07
C GLY A 31 -4.06 -3.26 5.09
N SER A 32 -4.16 -2.64 6.27
CA SER A 32 -4.35 -1.19 6.41
C SER A 32 -3.19 -0.38 5.83
N THR A 33 -1.94 -0.80 6.06
CA THR A 33 -0.73 -0.17 5.51
C THR A 33 -0.74 -0.18 3.99
N MET A 34 -0.91 -1.36 3.38
CA MET A 34 -0.98 -1.51 1.92
C MET A 34 -2.14 -0.71 1.32
N THR A 35 -3.31 -0.70 1.97
CA THR A 35 -4.49 0.04 1.49
C THR A 35 -4.21 1.54 1.44
N GLU A 36 -3.58 2.09 2.47
CA GLU A 36 -3.24 3.50 2.52
C GLU A 36 -2.14 3.87 1.51
N ALA A 37 -1.16 2.99 1.31
CA ALA A 37 -0.15 3.15 0.27
C ALA A 37 -0.75 3.15 -1.15
N CYS A 38 -1.67 2.20 -1.44
CA CYS A 38 -2.45 2.17 -2.67
C CYS A 38 -3.23 3.47 -2.88
N ARG A 39 -3.90 3.97 -1.83
CA ARG A 39 -4.68 5.21 -1.88
C ARG A 39 -3.81 6.41 -2.22
N ALA A 40 -2.66 6.55 -1.56
CA ALA A 40 -1.72 7.64 -1.82
C ALA A 40 -1.16 7.59 -3.25
N LEU A 41 -0.78 6.40 -3.73
CA LEU A 41 -0.26 6.22 -5.08
C LEU A 41 -1.32 6.47 -6.15
N LYS A 42 -2.57 6.06 -5.93
CA LYS A 42 -3.66 6.33 -6.87
C LYS A 42 -4.01 7.82 -6.95
N GLN A 43 -3.87 8.56 -5.85
CA GLN A 43 -4.04 10.01 -5.84
C GLN A 43 -2.90 10.73 -6.59
N ALA A 44 -1.66 10.26 -6.45
CA ALA A 44 -0.51 10.83 -7.14
C ALA A 44 -0.46 10.45 -8.63
N PHE A 45 -0.87 9.21 -8.97
CA PHE A 45 -0.81 8.63 -10.31
C PHE A 45 -2.13 7.90 -10.65
N PRO A 46 -3.18 8.64 -11.05
CA PRO A 46 -4.52 8.08 -11.27
C PRO A 46 -4.57 6.94 -12.28
N ASP A 47 -3.71 6.98 -13.30
CA ASP A 47 -3.72 5.99 -14.38
C ASP A 47 -2.72 4.85 -14.16
N ALA A 48 -1.93 4.89 -13.08
CA ALA A 48 -0.97 3.83 -12.80
C ALA A 48 -1.68 2.52 -12.44
N ALA A 49 -1.17 1.42 -13.00
CA ALA A 49 -1.51 0.08 -12.55
C ALA A 49 -0.77 -0.21 -11.24
N LEU A 50 -1.52 -0.56 -10.19
CA LEU A 50 -0.98 -0.84 -8.86
C LEU A 50 -1.01 -2.34 -8.60
N TYR A 51 0.12 -2.87 -8.16
CA TYR A 51 0.28 -4.25 -7.72
C TYR A 51 0.74 -4.25 -6.26
N ALA A 52 0.32 -5.25 -5.49
CA ALA A 52 0.72 -5.39 -4.09
C ALA A 52 1.15 -6.83 -3.83
N ILE A 53 2.27 -7.01 -3.14
CA ILE A 53 2.78 -8.30 -2.70
C ILE A 53 3.28 -8.21 -1.26
N ALA A 54 2.98 -9.23 -0.47
CA ALA A 54 3.50 -9.36 0.89
C ALA A 54 4.27 -10.67 1.03
N MET A 55 5.35 -10.64 1.81
CA MET A 55 6.17 -11.84 2.05
C MET A 55 5.50 -12.80 3.03
N THR A 56 4.86 -12.26 4.08
CA THR A 56 4.19 -13.04 5.13
C THR A 56 2.72 -12.61 5.23
N TYR A 57 1.80 -13.58 5.32
CA TYR A 57 0.39 -13.30 5.61
C TYR A 57 0.04 -13.80 7.01
N LEU A 58 -0.27 -12.88 7.93
CA LEU A 58 -0.77 -13.24 9.25
C LEU A 58 -2.26 -13.54 9.14
N ARG A 59 -2.62 -14.82 9.13
CA ARG A 59 -4.04 -15.20 9.23
C ARG A 59 -4.56 -14.82 10.61
N PRO A 60 -5.74 -14.21 10.72
CA PRO A 60 -6.37 -14.03 12.02
C PRO A 60 -6.62 -15.40 12.66
N PRO A 61 -6.46 -15.54 13.99
CA PRO A 61 -6.50 -16.82 14.69
C PRO A 61 -7.85 -17.56 14.63
N ASN A 62 -8.89 -16.93 14.07
CA ASN A 62 -10.28 -17.43 14.11
C ASN A 62 -10.94 -17.63 12.74
N GLU A 63 -10.19 -17.61 11.62
CA GLU A 63 -10.72 -18.19 10.39
C GLU A 63 -10.60 -19.71 10.47
N GLY A 64 -11.64 -20.29 11.06
CA GLY A 64 -11.78 -21.69 11.37
C GLY A 64 -11.46 -22.61 10.20
N ARG A 65 -10.65 -23.64 10.53
CA ARG A 65 -10.67 -24.94 9.86
C ARG A 65 -12.13 -25.38 9.68
N PRO A 66 -12.51 -25.84 8.48
CA PRO A 66 -12.19 -27.21 8.06
C PRO A 66 -10.95 -27.32 7.16
#